data_AF-A0A117LJ59-F1
#
_entry.id   AF-A0A117LJ59-F1
#
_cell.length_a   1.000
_cell.length_b   1.000
_cell.length_c   1.000
_cell.angle_alpha   90.00
_cell.angle_beta   90.00
_cell.angle_gamma   90.00
#
_symmetry.space_group_name_H-M   'P 1'
#
loop_
_entity.id
_entity.type
_entity.pdbx_description
1 polymer ?
#
loop_
_entity_poly.entity_id
_entity_poly.type
_entity_poly.pdbx_seq_one_letter_code
_entity_poly.pdbx_strand_id
1 'polypeptide(L)'
;IRQNGDDDRPDNIKIPQSYKGDIDPEDISPQMGIVARRLAKRAESHIGFHPENAFAGIGPEAERIIKTQTPWNVYTPYDILMDVKKAKIVLIDVELNKATPVHYAEMQAGRNPFIRWYKDNNHEVRPMRVGGCSDGFENCRPYLKDLESLCHAGLSSWRIYPFQAFINRLSNIIRDIPEITRCEKPTCPRCRDCIAGGPYFSFPFLNTHLMKTSHSFCKPGKTMGIKSSK
;
A
#
# COMPACT_ATOMS: atom_id res chain seq x y z
N ILE A 1 11.17 -16.26 -3.42
CA ILE A 1 10.41 -15.20 -4.10
C ILE A 1 11.16 -13.90 -3.87
N ARG A 2 11.61 -13.22 -4.94
CA ARG A 2 12.32 -11.95 -4.78
C ARG A 2 11.32 -10.85 -4.41
N GLN A 3 11.70 -9.97 -3.48
CA GLN A 3 10.95 -8.75 -3.17
C GLN A 3 11.38 -7.68 -4.18
N ASN A 4 10.42 -7.05 -4.87
CA ASN A 4 10.76 -6.06 -5.90
C ASN A 4 11.43 -4.84 -5.24
N GLY A 5 12.50 -4.33 -5.83
CA GLY A 5 13.23 -3.16 -5.31
C GLY A 5 14.23 -3.46 -4.18
N ASP A 6 14.40 -4.71 -3.76
CA ASP A 6 15.43 -5.14 -2.80
C ASP A 6 16.70 -5.69 -3.51
N ASP A 7 16.84 -5.45 -4.81
CA ASP A 7 17.92 -5.98 -5.67
C ASP A 7 19.34 -5.54 -5.26
N ASP A 8 19.48 -4.59 -4.35
CA ASP A 8 20.77 -4.13 -3.82
C ASP A 8 21.45 -5.17 -2.92
N ARG A 9 20.81 -6.30 -2.62
CA ARG A 9 21.41 -7.40 -1.84
C ARG A 9 21.08 -8.77 -2.47
N PRO A 10 21.98 -9.35 -3.28
CA PRO A 10 21.76 -10.65 -3.94
C PRO A 10 21.47 -11.79 -2.96
N ASP A 11 21.87 -11.66 -1.69
CA ASP A 11 21.74 -12.68 -0.65
C ASP A 11 20.43 -12.58 0.16
N ASN A 12 19.63 -11.54 -0.08
CA ASN A 12 18.49 -11.20 0.76
C ASN A 12 17.21 -11.90 0.26
N ILE A 13 17.24 -13.23 0.14
CA ILE A 13 16.02 -14.05 0.04
C ILE A 13 15.33 -13.97 1.41
N LYS A 14 14.62 -12.87 1.67
CA LYS A 14 13.73 -12.80 2.82
C LYS A 14 12.61 -13.80 2.60
N ILE A 15 12.63 -14.86 3.41
CA ILE A 15 11.52 -15.80 3.50
C ILE A 15 10.28 -14.98 3.90
N PRO A 16 9.15 -15.11 3.18
CA PRO A 16 7.91 -14.43 3.54
C PRO A 16 7.56 -14.68 5.00
N GLN A 17 7.42 -13.61 5.77
CA GLN A 17 7.08 -13.69 7.19
C GLN A 17 5.64 -14.15 7.35
N SER A 18 5.38 -14.97 8.38
CA SER A 18 4.02 -15.33 8.76
C SER A 18 3.32 -14.12 9.36
N TYR A 19 2.08 -13.86 8.93
CA TYR A 19 1.25 -12.80 9.48
C TYR A 19 -0.13 -13.36 9.84
N LYS A 20 -0.46 -13.29 11.14
CA LYS A 20 -1.69 -13.88 11.67
C LYS A 20 -2.87 -12.92 11.78
N GLY A 21 -2.64 -11.64 11.46
CA GLY A 21 -3.63 -10.57 11.55
C GLY A 21 -3.56 -9.73 12.81
N ASP A 22 -2.67 -10.10 13.73
CA ASP A 22 -2.32 -9.29 14.89
C ASP A 22 -0.86 -8.85 14.77
N ILE A 23 -0.61 -7.62 15.22
CA ILE A 23 0.74 -7.06 15.34
C ILE A 23 1.02 -6.93 16.82
N ASP A 24 2.06 -7.61 17.29
CA ASP A 24 2.57 -7.34 18.62
C ASP A 24 3.20 -5.93 18.60
N PRO A 25 2.80 -5.01 19.49
CA PRO A 25 3.44 -3.72 19.58
C PRO A 25 4.95 -3.77 19.89
N GLU A 26 5.48 -4.92 20.33
CA GLU A 26 6.92 -5.19 20.41
C GLU A 26 7.59 -5.40 19.04
N ASP A 27 6.85 -5.82 18.03
CA ASP A 27 7.34 -6.00 16.65
C ASP A 27 7.42 -4.66 15.87
N ILE A 28 6.95 -3.56 16.47
CA ILE A 28 7.03 -2.23 15.87
C ILE A 28 8.50 -1.80 15.80
N SER A 29 8.98 -1.57 14.57
CA SER A 29 10.34 -1.09 14.32
C SER A 29 10.69 0.12 15.19
N PRO A 30 11.85 0.13 15.87
CA PRO A 30 12.31 1.28 16.64
C PRO A 30 12.37 2.59 15.84
N GLN A 31 12.52 2.49 14.51
CA GLN A 31 12.54 3.64 13.60
C GLN A 31 11.19 4.36 13.48
N MET A 32 10.08 3.74 13.90
CA MET A 32 8.76 4.38 14.00
C MET A 32 8.65 5.31 15.21
N GLY A 33 9.60 5.24 16.14
CA GLY A 33 9.65 6.08 17.33
C GLY A 33 8.70 5.63 18.45
N ILE A 34 8.91 6.20 19.63
CA ILE A 34 8.21 5.81 20.84
C ILE A 34 6.72 6.16 20.81
N VAL A 35 6.33 7.24 20.14
CA VAL A 35 4.93 7.68 20.05
C VAL A 35 4.08 6.64 19.31
N ALA A 36 4.54 6.16 18.16
CA ALA A 36 3.84 5.13 17.39
C ALA A 36 3.68 3.84 18.21
N ARG A 37 4.76 3.36 18.85
CA ARG A 37 4.72 2.18 19.73
C ARG A 37 3.76 2.37 20.91
N ARG A 38 3.77 3.54 21.56
CA ARG A 38 2.88 3.83 22.69
C ARG A 38 1.42 3.93 22.27
N LEU A 39 1.13 4.52 21.12
CA LEU A 39 -0.21 4.57 20.56
C LEU A 39 -0.70 3.16 20.28
N ALA A 40 0.05 2.34 19.55
CA ALA A 40 -0.34 0.96 19.23
C ALA A 40 -0.62 0.08 20.47
N LYS A 41 0.06 0.34 21.59
CA LYS A 41 -0.13 -0.39 22.86
C LYS A 41 -1.38 -0.02 23.66
N ARG A 42 -2.08 1.06 23.32
CA ARG A 42 -3.25 1.49 24.08
C ARG A 42 -4.39 0.50 23.85
N ALA A 43 -5.16 0.22 24.90
CA ALA A 43 -6.31 -0.69 24.80
C ALA A 43 -7.38 -0.16 23.82
N GLU A 44 -7.48 1.15 23.62
CA GLU A 44 -8.42 1.77 22.69
C GLU A 44 -7.92 1.82 21.24
N SER A 45 -6.73 1.27 20.96
CA SER A 45 -6.14 1.33 19.63
C SER A 45 -6.71 0.28 18.69
N HIS A 46 -7.12 0.73 17.51
CA HIS A 46 -7.43 -0.13 16.39
C HIS A 46 -6.21 -0.25 15.49
N ILE A 47 -5.80 -1.48 15.19
CA ILE A 47 -4.69 -1.79 14.28
C ILE A 47 -5.24 -2.36 12.97
N GLY A 48 -4.70 -1.88 11.85
CA GLY A 48 -5.06 -2.30 10.49
C GLY A 48 -4.45 -3.64 10.12
N PHE A 49 -5.05 -4.34 9.17
CA PHE A 49 -4.61 -5.65 8.72
C PHE A 49 -3.58 -5.52 7.58
N HIS A 50 -2.31 -5.36 7.93
CA HIS A 50 -1.21 -5.33 6.96
C HIS A 50 0.10 -5.85 7.58
N PRO A 51 0.82 -6.80 6.94
CA PRO A 51 2.02 -7.43 7.51
C PRO A 51 3.18 -6.46 7.82
N GLU A 52 3.45 -5.49 6.93
CA GLU A 52 4.61 -4.57 7.09
C GLU A 52 4.25 -3.11 7.42
N ASN A 53 3.15 -2.57 6.89
CA ASN A 53 2.78 -1.15 6.95
C ASN A 53 1.44 -0.90 7.65
N ALA A 54 1.16 -1.61 8.74
CA ALA A 54 -0.11 -1.41 9.43
C ALA A 54 -0.24 -0.01 10.02
N PHE A 55 -1.42 0.55 9.91
CA PHE A 55 -1.79 1.77 10.63
C PHE A 55 -2.38 1.44 12.01
N ALA A 56 -2.19 2.36 12.94
CA ALA A 56 -2.82 2.36 14.25
C ALA A 56 -3.61 3.66 14.43
N GLY A 57 -4.78 3.59 15.07
CA GLY A 57 -5.60 4.76 15.35
C GLY A 57 -6.39 4.63 16.64
N ILE A 58 -6.68 5.77 17.26
CA ILE A 58 -7.51 5.89 18.46
C ILE A 58 -8.61 6.93 18.22
N GLY A 59 -9.74 6.77 18.90
CA GLY A 59 -10.87 7.70 18.87
C GLY A 59 -12.08 7.18 18.09
N PRO A 60 -13.17 7.95 18.04
CA PRO A 60 -14.49 7.46 17.61
C PRO A 60 -14.54 6.91 16.17
N GLU A 61 -13.70 7.44 15.28
CA GLU A 61 -13.64 7.06 13.87
C GLU A 61 -12.54 6.03 13.57
N ALA A 62 -11.71 5.68 14.57
CA ALA A 62 -10.51 4.91 14.34
C ALA A 62 -10.80 3.52 13.77
N GLU A 63 -11.77 2.80 14.33
CA GLU A 63 -12.15 1.48 13.81
C GLU A 63 -12.58 1.56 12.34
N ARG A 64 -13.51 2.47 12.04
CA ARG A 64 -14.07 2.67 10.70
C ARG A 64 -13.00 3.00 9.66
N ILE A 65 -11.98 3.78 10.05
CA ILE A 65 -10.90 4.18 9.14
C ILE A 65 -9.85 3.08 9.02
N ILE A 66 -9.34 2.59 10.14
CA ILE A 66 -8.14 1.74 10.20
C ILE A 66 -8.43 0.29 9.75
N LYS A 67 -9.61 -0.26 10.09
CA LYS A 67 -9.95 -1.66 9.78
C LYS A 67 -10.22 -1.93 8.29
N THR A 68 -10.21 -0.89 7.45
CA THR A 68 -10.34 -1.04 5.99
C THR A 68 -9.04 -1.44 5.31
N GLN A 69 -7.90 -1.31 6.00
CA GLN A 69 -6.61 -1.68 5.47
C GLN A 69 -6.51 -3.18 5.21
N THR A 70 -5.97 -3.56 4.05
CA THR A 70 -5.64 -4.95 3.71
C THR A 70 -4.20 -5.03 3.19
N PRO A 71 -3.59 -6.23 3.10
CA PRO A 71 -2.24 -6.38 2.54
C PRO A 71 -2.14 -5.88 1.10
N TRP A 72 -3.20 -6.02 0.30
CA TRP A 72 -3.21 -5.52 -1.07
C TRP A 72 -3.56 -4.03 -1.16
N ASN A 73 -4.53 -3.56 -0.37
CA ASN A 73 -4.95 -2.17 -0.32
C ASN A 73 -4.35 -1.48 0.91
N VAL A 74 -3.04 -1.25 0.87
CA VAL A 74 -2.25 -0.73 2.00
C VAL A 74 -2.69 0.66 2.46
N TYR A 75 -3.20 1.51 1.55
CA TYR A 75 -3.56 2.90 1.84
C TYR A 75 -5.06 3.17 1.93
N THR A 76 -5.92 2.16 2.06
CA THR A 76 -7.38 2.40 2.21
C THR A 76 -7.78 3.33 3.36
N PRO A 77 -7.08 3.36 4.51
CA PRO A 77 -7.32 4.39 5.51
C PRO A 77 -7.20 5.82 4.96
N TYR A 78 -6.29 6.05 4.02
CA TYR A 78 -6.11 7.34 3.36
C TYR A 78 -7.18 7.64 2.31
N ASP A 79 -7.70 6.64 1.60
CA ASP A 79 -8.86 6.81 0.72
C ASP A 79 -10.04 7.40 1.52
N ILE A 80 -10.28 6.89 2.72
CA ILE A 80 -11.34 7.40 3.61
C ILE A 80 -11.03 8.83 4.09
N LEU A 81 -9.76 9.13 4.41
CA LEU A 81 -9.37 10.47 4.87
C LEU A 81 -9.47 11.53 3.76
N MET A 82 -9.49 11.17 2.47
CA MET A 82 -9.72 12.12 1.39
C MET A 82 -11.09 12.79 1.47
N ASP A 83 -12.08 12.13 2.07
CA ASP A 83 -13.44 12.66 2.26
C ASP A 83 -13.60 13.45 3.58
N VAL A 84 -12.59 13.41 4.46
CA VAL A 84 -12.63 14.06 5.77
C VAL A 84 -12.03 15.47 5.67
N LYS A 85 -12.90 16.49 5.54
CA LYS A 85 -12.50 17.90 5.36
C LYS A 85 -11.49 18.44 6.38
N LYS A 86 -11.52 17.93 7.62
CA LYS A 86 -10.66 18.39 8.73
C LYS A 86 -9.44 17.50 8.96
N ALA A 87 -9.21 16.48 8.13
CA ALA A 87 -8.05 15.60 8.27
C ALA A 87 -6.75 16.37 8.04
N LYS A 88 -5.75 16.08 8.88
CA LYS A 88 -4.44 16.72 8.86
C LYS A 88 -3.33 15.68 8.90
N ILE A 89 -2.22 16.00 8.27
CA ILE A 89 -0.94 15.32 8.44
C ILE A 89 -0.16 16.13 9.47
N VAL A 90 0.43 15.45 10.45
CA VAL A 90 1.28 16.07 11.46
C VAL A 90 2.62 15.35 11.46
N LEU A 91 3.69 16.09 11.20
CA LEU A 91 5.07 15.62 11.28
C LEU A 91 5.70 16.25 12.51
N ILE A 92 6.10 15.41 13.46
CA ILE A 92 6.67 15.80 14.75
C ILE A 92 8.17 15.50 14.68
N ASP A 93 9.01 16.54 14.60
CA ASP A 93 10.48 16.46 14.49
C ASP A 93 10.99 15.53 13.38
N VAL A 94 10.24 15.43 12.27
CA VAL A 94 10.63 14.62 11.11
C VAL A 94 10.35 15.30 9.78
N GLU A 95 11.19 14.97 8.79
CA GLU A 95 11.11 15.40 7.40
C GLU A 95 10.03 14.64 6.59
N LEU A 96 9.76 15.06 5.35
CA LEU A 96 8.82 14.37 4.46
C LEU A 96 9.28 12.94 4.13
N ASN A 97 10.56 12.62 4.28
CA ASN A 97 11.09 11.25 4.14
C ASN A 97 10.49 10.24 5.14
N LYS A 98 9.80 10.72 6.19
CA LYS A 98 9.01 9.89 7.13
C LYS A 98 7.51 9.98 6.91
N ALA A 99 7.05 10.79 5.95
CA ALA A 99 5.64 10.99 5.68
C ALA A 99 5.12 9.92 4.71
N THR A 100 4.59 8.80 5.25
CA THR A 100 3.88 7.76 4.48
C THR A 100 2.81 8.30 3.50
N PRO A 101 2.08 9.41 3.79
CA PRO A 101 1.15 10.00 2.82
C PRO A 101 1.78 10.38 1.46
N VAL A 102 3.10 10.59 1.37
CA VAL A 102 3.77 10.86 0.10
C VAL A 102 3.74 9.63 -0.82
N HIS A 103 3.90 8.40 -0.29
CA HIS A 103 3.71 7.18 -1.10
C HIS A 103 2.27 7.02 -1.58
N TYR A 104 1.30 7.49 -0.79
CA TYR A 104 -0.09 7.52 -1.24
C TYR A 104 -0.29 8.55 -2.36
N ALA A 105 0.38 9.71 -2.30
CA ALA A 105 0.38 10.66 -3.41
C ALA A 105 1.06 10.08 -4.68
N GLU A 106 2.14 9.29 -4.53
CA GLU A 106 2.72 8.52 -5.65
C GLU A 106 1.69 7.58 -6.29
N MET A 107 0.89 6.88 -5.48
CA MET A 107 -0.18 6.00 -5.96
C MET A 107 -1.28 6.79 -6.69
N GLN A 108 -1.72 7.91 -6.12
CA GLN A 108 -2.71 8.80 -6.73
C GLN A 108 -2.17 9.52 -8.00
N ALA A 109 -0.85 9.60 -8.17
CA ALA A 109 -0.19 10.05 -9.39
C ALA A 109 -0.14 8.96 -10.49
N GLY A 110 -0.63 7.75 -10.22
CA GLY A 110 -0.68 6.63 -11.17
C GLY A 110 0.46 5.62 -11.03
N ARG A 111 1.28 5.71 -9.98
CA ARG A 111 2.33 4.72 -9.72
C ARG A 111 1.78 3.52 -8.96
N ASN A 112 2.32 2.34 -9.25
CA ASN A 112 2.01 1.14 -8.50
C ASN A 112 2.93 1.04 -7.26
N PRO A 113 2.38 0.83 -6.05
CA PRO A 113 3.21 0.50 -4.88
C PRO A 113 4.01 -0.78 -5.10
N PHE A 114 5.12 -0.95 -4.40
CA PHE A 114 5.96 -2.14 -4.51
C PHE A 114 5.23 -3.40 -4.04
N ILE A 115 5.66 -4.56 -4.54
CA ILE A 115 5.07 -5.85 -4.19
C ILE A 115 6.04 -6.61 -3.30
N ARG A 116 5.55 -7.03 -2.13
CA ARG A 116 6.21 -7.96 -1.23
C ARG A 116 5.30 -9.15 -0.95
N TRP A 117 5.81 -10.10 -0.20
CA TRP A 117 5.15 -11.39 0.01
C TRP A 117 5.17 -11.75 1.49
N TYR A 118 4.05 -12.27 1.98
CA TYR A 118 3.87 -12.76 3.35
C TYR A 118 3.22 -14.15 3.32
N LYS A 119 3.31 -14.90 4.42
CA LYS A 119 2.54 -16.14 4.62
C LYS A 119 1.30 -15.83 5.44
N ASP A 120 0.14 -16.21 4.93
CA ASP A 120 -1.11 -16.08 5.68
C ASP A 120 -1.26 -17.17 6.75
N ASN A 121 -2.42 -17.19 7.42
CA ASN A 121 -2.75 -18.17 8.47
C ASN A 121 -2.79 -19.63 7.97
N ASN A 122 -2.93 -19.84 6.65
CA ASN A 122 -2.90 -21.15 6.03
C ASN A 122 -1.49 -21.52 5.53
N HIS A 123 -0.48 -20.72 5.90
CA HIS A 123 0.89 -20.81 5.41
C HIS A 123 1.04 -20.60 3.89
N GLU A 124 0.01 -20.07 3.23
CA GLU A 124 0.05 -19.77 1.81
C GLU A 124 0.77 -18.44 1.58
N VAL A 125 1.61 -18.39 0.54
CA VAL A 125 2.30 -17.15 0.18
C VAL A 125 1.36 -16.23 -0.57
N ARG A 126 1.12 -15.06 -0.01
CA ARG A 126 0.24 -14.01 -0.55
C ARG A 126 1.04 -12.75 -0.86
N PRO A 127 0.68 -12.00 -1.93
CA PRO A 127 1.29 -10.73 -2.21
C PRO A 127 0.71 -9.62 -1.32
N MET A 128 1.49 -8.57 -1.08
CA MET A 128 1.08 -7.33 -0.42
C MET A 128 1.73 -6.12 -1.10
N ARG A 129 1.13 -4.95 -0.93
CA ARG A 129 1.62 -3.68 -1.48
C ARG A 129 2.33 -2.87 -0.41
N VAL A 130 3.47 -2.26 -0.74
CA VAL A 130 4.27 -1.46 0.20
C VAL A 130 4.81 -0.19 -0.45
N GLY A 131 5.18 0.78 0.37
CA GLY A 131 5.92 1.97 -0.07
C GLY A 131 7.32 1.63 -0.60
N GLY A 132 7.87 2.52 -1.42
CA GLY A 132 9.20 2.39 -2.03
C GLY A 132 10.32 3.06 -1.21
N CYS A 133 11.23 3.73 -1.91
CA CYS A 133 12.22 4.60 -1.28
C CYS A 133 11.57 5.95 -0.93
N SER A 134 11.79 6.45 0.29
CA SER A 134 11.29 7.75 0.75
C SER A 134 12.39 8.80 0.94
N ASP A 135 13.65 8.44 0.73
CA ASP A 135 14.82 9.29 1.02
C ASP A 135 14.79 10.62 0.23
N GLY A 136 14.14 10.65 -0.93
CA GLY A 136 14.01 11.83 -1.79
C GLY A 136 12.80 12.73 -1.52
N PHE A 137 11.94 12.40 -0.55
CA PHE A 137 10.65 13.08 -0.40
C PHE A 137 10.74 14.55 0.02
N GLU A 138 11.85 14.97 0.63
CA GLU A 138 12.03 16.37 1.02
C GLU A 138 12.17 17.31 -0.19
N ASN A 139 12.52 16.78 -1.37
CA ASN A 139 12.51 17.53 -2.63
C ASN A 139 11.12 18.11 -2.97
N CYS A 140 10.05 17.50 -2.45
CA CYS A 140 8.70 17.98 -2.66
C CYS A 140 8.34 19.20 -1.79
N ARG A 141 9.09 19.47 -0.71
CA ARG A 141 8.73 20.49 0.27
C ARG A 141 8.56 21.90 -0.29
N PRO A 142 9.40 22.41 -1.21
CA PRO A 142 9.22 23.75 -1.77
C PRO A 142 7.83 23.98 -2.39
N TYR A 143 7.19 22.92 -2.88
CA TYR A 143 5.88 22.98 -3.52
C TYR A 143 4.69 22.85 -2.55
N LEU A 144 4.97 22.67 -1.26
CA LEU A 144 3.98 22.53 -0.19
C LEU A 144 4.02 23.68 0.81
N LYS A 145 4.88 24.68 0.57
CA LYS A 145 5.16 25.76 1.53
C LYS A 145 3.92 26.57 1.90
N ASP A 146 3.01 26.78 0.97
CA ASP A 146 1.73 27.47 1.18
C ASP A 146 0.71 26.65 1.98
N LEU A 147 0.88 25.32 2.02
CA LEU A 147 0.06 24.41 2.82
C LEU A 147 0.65 24.13 4.21
N GLU A 148 1.91 24.47 4.43
CA GLU A 148 2.65 24.17 5.66
C GLU A 148 2.25 25.14 6.78
N SER A 149 1.74 24.59 7.87
CA SER A 149 1.62 25.29 9.15
C SER A 149 2.70 24.80 10.10
N LEU A 150 3.52 25.71 10.62
CA LEU A 150 4.58 25.40 11.57
C LEU A 150 4.14 25.81 12.99
N CYS A 151 4.27 24.90 13.95
CA CYS A 151 4.15 25.23 15.38
C CYS A 151 5.23 24.53 16.21
N HIS A 152 5.40 24.99 17.44
CA HIS A 152 6.36 24.43 18.39
C HIS A 152 5.63 23.95 19.64
N ALA A 153 6.01 22.78 20.13
CA ALA A 153 5.52 22.20 21.38
C ALA A 153 6.74 21.84 22.26
N GLY A 154 7.09 22.73 23.18
CA GLY A 154 8.35 22.62 23.91
C GLY A 154 9.54 22.75 22.96
N LEU A 155 10.42 21.74 22.95
CA LEU A 155 11.57 21.68 22.04
C LEU A 155 11.25 21.05 20.68
N SER A 156 10.02 20.60 20.48
CA SER A 156 9.60 19.87 19.28
C SER A 156 9.04 20.81 18.22
N SER A 157 9.47 20.63 16.97
CA SER A 157 8.96 21.33 15.79
C SER A 157 7.92 20.48 15.06
N TRP A 158 6.76 21.08 14.82
CA TRP A 158 5.60 20.39 14.26
C TRP A 158 5.24 21.03 12.92
N ARG A 159 5.26 20.23 11.86
CA ARG A 159 4.78 20.62 10.53
C ARG A 159 3.43 19.98 10.29
N ILE A 160 2.45 20.81 9.95
CA ILE A 160 1.05 20.40 9.81
C ILE A 160 0.59 20.75 8.41
N TYR A 161 -0.04 19.79 7.74
CA TYR A 161 -0.62 19.99 6.41
C TYR A 161 -2.10 19.55 6.37
N PRO A 162 -2.98 20.25 5.65
CA PRO A 162 -4.31 19.75 5.33
C PRO A 162 -4.20 18.50 4.43
N PHE A 163 -4.76 17.36 4.87
CA PHE A 163 -4.52 16.05 4.25
C PHE A 163 -4.86 16.03 2.75
N GLN A 164 -6.11 16.38 2.40
CA GLN A 164 -6.59 16.32 1.02
C GLN A 164 -5.79 17.26 0.10
N ALA A 165 -5.54 18.50 0.53
CA ALA A 165 -4.79 19.46 -0.28
C ALA A 165 -3.32 19.06 -0.45
N PHE A 166 -2.70 18.49 0.59
CA PHE A 166 -1.35 17.93 0.51
C PHE A 166 -1.27 16.80 -0.53
N ILE A 167 -2.18 15.82 -0.46
CA ILE A 167 -2.21 14.70 -1.40
C ILE A 167 -2.45 15.21 -2.83
N ASN A 168 -3.48 16.02 -3.05
CA ASN A 168 -3.80 16.53 -4.39
C ASN A 168 -2.62 17.33 -5.00
N ARG A 169 -1.97 18.17 -4.19
CA ARG A 169 -0.81 18.96 -4.64
C ARG A 169 0.35 18.06 -5.04
N LEU A 170 0.73 17.11 -4.17
CA LEU A 170 1.81 16.19 -4.46
C LEU A 170 1.50 15.29 -5.65
N SER A 171 0.30 14.74 -5.75
CA SER A 171 -0.07 13.87 -6.88
C SER A 171 0.02 14.61 -8.22
N ASN A 172 -0.33 15.90 -8.27
CA ASN A 172 -0.14 16.73 -9.46
C ASN A 172 1.36 16.90 -9.77
N ILE A 173 2.16 17.31 -8.79
CA ILE A 173 3.60 17.56 -8.99
C ILE A 173 4.33 16.28 -9.40
N ILE A 174 3.98 15.14 -8.82
CA ILE A 174 4.58 13.84 -9.15
C ILE A 174 4.24 13.43 -10.58
N ARG A 175 3.06 13.80 -11.10
CA ARG A 175 2.71 13.60 -12.51
C ARG A 175 3.51 14.52 -13.43
N ASP A 176 3.64 15.79 -13.06
CA ASP A 176 4.30 16.81 -13.88
C ASP A 176 5.83 16.68 -13.87
N ILE A 177 6.39 16.27 -12.73
CA ILE A 177 7.83 16.10 -12.48
C ILE A 177 8.04 14.71 -11.86
N PRO A 178 8.05 13.63 -12.67
CA PRO A 178 8.21 12.27 -12.13
C PRO A 178 9.47 12.08 -11.28
N GLU A 179 10.54 12.77 -11.61
CA GLU A 179 11.81 12.68 -10.89
C GLU A 179 11.79 13.33 -9.49
N ILE A 180 10.73 14.05 -9.11
CA ILE A 180 10.70 14.84 -7.87
C ILE A 180 10.92 14.01 -6.61
N THR A 181 10.49 12.73 -6.58
CA THR A 181 10.66 11.85 -5.41
C THR A 181 11.96 11.04 -5.43
N ARG A 182 12.83 11.22 -6.43
CA ARG A 182 14.12 10.52 -6.51
C ARG A 182 15.02 10.91 -5.35
N CYS A 183 15.65 9.93 -4.71
CA CYS A 183 16.69 10.17 -3.72
C CYS A 183 18.05 10.49 -4.37
N GLU A 184 18.98 11.02 -3.58
CA GLU A 184 20.31 11.42 -4.08
C GLU A 184 21.15 10.27 -4.65
N LYS A 185 20.78 9.01 -4.40
CA LYS A 185 21.49 7.83 -4.92
C LYS A 185 21.14 7.62 -6.40
N PRO A 186 22.07 7.88 -7.36
CA PRO A 186 21.74 7.87 -8.78
C PRO A 186 21.25 6.51 -9.28
N THR A 187 21.76 5.43 -8.68
CA THR A 187 21.48 4.04 -9.06
C THR A 187 20.43 3.36 -8.19
N CYS A 188 19.64 4.10 -7.40
CA CYS A 188 18.63 3.49 -6.52
C CYS A 188 17.58 2.72 -7.33
N PRO A 189 17.49 1.37 -7.22
CA PRO A 189 16.54 0.58 -8.01
C PRO A 189 15.10 0.91 -7.64
N ARG A 190 14.81 1.19 -6.36
CA ARG A 190 13.47 1.59 -5.90
C ARG A 190 13.01 2.89 -6.54
N CYS A 191 13.87 3.91 -6.64
CA CYS A 191 13.49 5.15 -7.31
C CYS A 191 13.27 4.93 -8.81
N ARG A 192 14.21 4.24 -9.49
CA ARG A 192 14.09 3.91 -10.92
C ARG A 192 12.76 3.22 -11.23
N ASP A 193 12.42 2.18 -10.47
CA ASP A 193 11.23 1.37 -10.73
C ASP A 193 9.95 2.12 -10.38
N CYS A 194 9.94 2.90 -9.28
CA CYS A 194 8.80 3.73 -8.90
C CYS A 194 8.49 4.78 -9.97
N ILE A 195 9.52 5.48 -10.45
CA ILE A 195 9.40 6.55 -11.46
C ILE A 195 8.93 5.98 -12.80
N ALA A 196 9.33 4.76 -13.14
CA ALA A 196 8.84 4.03 -14.32
C ALA A 196 7.36 3.55 -14.19
N GLY A 197 6.67 3.89 -13.10
CA GLY A 197 5.27 3.52 -12.85
C GLY A 197 5.08 2.39 -11.84
N GLY A 198 6.16 1.86 -11.26
CA GLY A 198 6.13 0.79 -10.28
C GLY A 198 5.81 -0.59 -10.86
N PRO A 199 5.85 -1.66 -10.05
CA PRO A 199 5.68 -3.02 -10.52
C PRO A 199 4.22 -3.37 -10.82
N TYR A 200 4.01 -3.98 -11.98
CA TYR A 200 2.74 -4.63 -12.35
C TYR A 200 2.65 -6.02 -11.70
N PHE A 201 1.44 -6.38 -11.26
CA PHE A 201 1.13 -7.73 -10.84
C PHE A 201 0.10 -8.32 -11.78
N SER A 202 0.53 -9.26 -12.63
CA SER A 202 -0.39 -10.13 -13.33
C SER A 202 -0.65 -11.34 -12.44
N PHE A 203 -1.92 -11.59 -12.08
CA PHE A 203 -2.28 -12.89 -11.55
C PHE A 203 -1.90 -13.94 -12.61
N PRO A 204 -1.08 -14.95 -12.29
CA PRO A 204 -1.09 -16.14 -13.11
C PRO A 204 -2.54 -16.63 -13.05
N PHE A 205 -3.22 -16.69 -14.21
CA PHE A 205 -4.48 -17.44 -14.29
C PHE A 205 -4.18 -18.82 -13.70
N LEU A 206 -4.77 -19.12 -12.55
CA LEU A 206 -4.86 -20.49 -12.06
C LEU A 206 -5.56 -21.25 -13.18
N ASN A 207 -4.76 -22.02 -13.91
CA ASN A 207 -5.18 -22.77 -15.07
C ASN A 207 -6.41 -23.60 -14.66
N THR A 208 -7.50 -23.39 -15.39
CA THR A 208 -8.77 -24.10 -15.27
C THR A 208 -8.54 -25.60 -15.49
N HIS A 209 -8.17 -26.30 -14.43
CA HIS A 209 -8.09 -27.76 -14.38
C HIS A 209 -9.09 -28.36 -13.39
N LEU A 210 -10.28 -27.76 -13.34
CA LEU A 210 -11.50 -28.37 -12.82
C LEU A 210 -12.70 -28.04 -13.72
N MET A 211 -12.62 -28.41 -14.99
CA MET A 211 -13.80 -28.80 -15.76
C MET A 211 -13.48 -30.09 -16.51
N LYS A 212 -13.27 -31.17 -15.75
CA LYS A 212 -13.45 -32.53 -16.27
C LYS A 212 -14.92 -32.89 -16.13
N THR A 213 -15.59 -32.86 -17.28
CA THR A 213 -16.60 -33.83 -17.74
C THR A 213 -17.80 -34.11 -16.84
N SER A 214 -18.93 -33.46 -17.16
CA SER A 214 -20.23 -34.13 -17.22
C SER A 214 -21.10 -33.46 -18.29
N HIS A 215 -20.87 -33.82 -19.55
CA HIS A 215 -21.90 -33.72 -20.58
C HIS A 215 -22.23 -35.15 -21.00
N SER A 216 -23.30 -35.67 -20.41
CA SER A 216 -24.03 -36.81 -20.93
C SER A 216 -24.58 -36.45 -22.30
N PHE A 217 -23.93 -36.96 -23.35
CA PHE A 217 -24.47 -36.92 -24.70
C PHE A 217 -25.80 -37.68 -24.72
N CYS A 218 -26.89 -36.95 -24.89
CA CYS A 218 -28.17 -37.49 -25.33
C CYS A 218 -28.00 -37.98 -26.78
N LYS A 219 -28.37 -39.24 -27.04
CA LYS A 219 -28.24 -39.88 -28.36
C LYS A 219 -29.12 -39.16 -29.41
N PRO A 220 -28.67 -39.02 -30.66
CA PRO A 220 -29.51 -38.51 -31.74
C PRO A 220 -30.61 -39.53 -32.09
N GLY A 221 -31.85 -39.04 -32.11
CA GLY A 221 -33.03 -39.79 -32.54
C GLY A 221 -32.92 -40.23 -34.00
N LYS A 222 -33.31 -41.49 -34.25
CA LYS A 222 -33.44 -42.06 -35.59
C LYS A 222 -34.46 -41.25 -36.41
N THR A 223 -34.01 -40.83 -37.58
CA THR A 223 -34.86 -40.47 -38.72
C THR A 223 -35.73 -41.67 -39.11
N MET A 224 -37.04 -41.45 -39.27
CA MET A 224 -37.91 -42.35 -40.04
C MET A 224 -38.52 -41.57 -41.20
N GLY A 225 -38.33 -42.16 -42.38
CA GLY A 225 -38.60 -41.56 -43.67
C GLY A 225 -40.08 -41.41 -43.98
N ILE A 226 -40.36 -40.32 -44.68
CA ILE A 226 -41.57 -40.11 -45.45
C ILE A 226 -41.58 -41.12 -46.60
N LYS A 227 -42.61 -41.93 -46.70
CA LYS A 227 -43.02 -42.57 -47.95
C LYS A 227 -44.45 -42.12 -48.28
N SER A 228 -44.56 -41.41 -49.39
CA SER A 228 -45.81 -41.15 -50.09
C SER A 228 -46.08 -42.35 -51.01
N SER A 229 -47.34 -42.80 -51.08
CA SER A 229 -48.00 -43.18 -52.33
C SER A 229 -49.44 -43.65 -52.10
N LYS A 230 -50.34 -42.95 -52.80
CA LYS A 230 -51.64 -43.37 -53.37
C LYS A 230 -52.80 -43.71 -52.43
#